data_AF-A0A967PAX0-F1
#
_entry.id   AF-A0A967PAX0-F1
#
_cell.length_a   1.000
_cell.length_b   1.000
_cell.length_c   1.000
_cell.angle_alpha   90.00
_cell.angle_beta   90.00
_cell.angle_gamma   90.00
#
_symmetry.space_group_name_H-M   'P 1'
#
loop_
_entity.id
_entity.type
_entity.pdbx_description
1 polymer ?
#
loop_
_entity_poly.entity_id
_entity_poly.type
_entity_poly.pdbx_seq_one_letter_code
_entity_poly.pdbx_strand_id
1 'polypeptide(L)' 'VAHGIKNTGNADCKSIVFITPGARFEEFFSKLTELSKGPATDMDAVVALSAEYGITFV' A
#
# COMPACT_ATOMS: atom_id res chain seq x y z
N VAL A 1 -3.55 -8.03 -13.28
CA VAL A 1 -3.62 -9.35 -12.61
C VAL A 1 -3.58 -9.09 -11.11
N ALA A 2 -4.61 -9.53 -10.38
CA ALA A 2 -4.63 -9.41 -8.93
C ALA A 2 -3.47 -10.21 -8.34
N HIS A 3 -2.74 -9.61 -7.40
CA HIS A 3 -1.59 -10.23 -6.75
C HIS A 3 -1.46 -9.68 -5.32
N GLY A 4 -0.79 -10.45 -4.47
CA GLY A 4 -0.54 -10.09 -3.08
C GLY A 4 0.67 -10.85 -2.56
N ILE A 5 1.29 -10.32 -1.51
CA ILE A 5 2.49 -10.90 -0.88
C ILE A 5 2.25 -10.91 0.64
N LYS A 6 2.65 -12.01 1.28
CA LYS A 6 2.66 -12.15 2.74
C LYS A 6 4.04 -12.61 3.19
N ASN A 7 4.63 -11.90 4.16
CA ASN A 7 5.81 -12.41 4.85
C ASN A 7 5.39 -13.57 5.78
N THR A 8 5.88 -14.77 5.51
CA THR A 8 5.61 -15.97 6.32
C THR A 8 6.72 -16.29 7.32
N GLY A 9 7.80 -15.50 7.33
CA GLY A 9 8.90 -15.64 8.28
C GLY A 9 8.69 -14.79 9.54
N ASN A 10 9.63 -14.94 10.49
CA ASN A 10 9.59 -14.25 11.78
C ASN A 10 10.49 -12.99 11.81
N ALA A 11 11.08 -12.62 10.68
CA ALA A 11 11.98 -11.48 10.54
C ALA A 11 11.45 -10.49 9.50
N ASP A 12 11.83 -9.22 9.64
CA ASP A 12 11.46 -8.17 8.71
C ASP A 12 11.92 -8.48 7.28
N CYS A 13 11.06 -8.18 6.31
CA CYS A 13 11.33 -8.38 4.90
C CYS A 13 11.20 -7.05 4.14
N LYS A 14 12.06 -6.86 3.14
CA LYS A 14 12.02 -5.72 2.23
C LYS A 14 11.56 -6.19 0.86
N SER A 15 10.71 -5.40 0.21
CA SER A 15 10.30 -5.62 -1.17
C SER A 15 10.70 -4.42 -2.04
N ILE A 16 10.98 -4.68 -3.31
CA ILE A 16 11.21 -3.66 -4.32
C ILE A 16 10.09 -3.81 -5.34
N VAL A 17 9.37 -2.72 -5.61
CA VAL A 17 8.27 -2.69 -6.57
C VAL A 17 8.69 -1.80 -7.73
N PHE A 18 8.61 -2.33 -8.95
CA PHE A 18 8.82 -1.54 -10.16
C PHE A 18 7.52 -0.83 -10.52
N ILE A 19 7.60 0.50 -10.64
CA ILE A 19 6.44 1.35 -10.89
C ILE A 19 6.62 2.03 -12.25
N THR A 20 5.55 2.04 -13.05
CA THR A 20 5.51 2.78 -14.30
C THR A 20 5.69 4.28 -14.03
N PRO A 21 6.55 4.99 -14.79
CA PRO A 21 6.72 6.43 -14.66
C PRO A 21 5.37 7.19 -14.71
N GLY A 22 5.21 8.21 -13.86
CA GLY A 22 4.00 9.04 -13.81
C GLY A 22 2.85 8.50 -12.96
N ALA A 23 2.97 7.31 -12.36
CA ALA A 23 1.91 6.68 -11.58
C ALA A 23 1.72 7.23 -10.14
N ARG A 24 2.42 8.31 -9.75
CA ARG A 24 2.28 9.01 -8.45
C ARG A 24 2.39 8.13 -7.19
N PHE A 25 3.07 6.98 -7.28
CA PHE A 25 3.17 6.03 -6.16
C PHE A 25 3.93 6.56 -4.94
N GLU A 26 4.87 7.49 -5.11
CA GLU A 26 5.57 8.13 -3.99
C GLU A 26 4.59 8.93 -3.12
N GLU A 27 3.66 9.65 -3.75
CA GLU A 27 2.58 10.37 -3.06
C GLU A 27 1.62 9.40 -2.38
N PHE A 28 1.26 8.31 -3.05
CA PHE A 28 0.42 7.25 -2.47
C PHE A 28 1.05 6.66 -1.20
N PHE A 29 2.31 6.22 -1.25
CA PHE A 29 2.97 5.62 -0.09
C PHE A 29 3.20 6.61 1.05
N SER A 30 3.43 7.89 0.74
CA SER A 30 3.48 8.95 1.76
C SER A 30 2.14 9.08 2.49
N LYS A 31 1.02 9.17 1.77
CA LYS A 31 -0.32 9.24 2.37
C LYS A 31 -0.68 7.97 3.14
N LEU A 32 -0.34 6.79 2.59
CA LEU A 32 -0.57 5.52 3.26
C LEU A 32 0.21 5.44 4.58
N THR A 33 1.45 5.93 4.61
CA THR A 33 2.26 5.99 5.83
C THR A 33 1.58 6.84 6.91
N GLU A 34 1.02 8.00 6.54
CA GLU A 34 0.28 8.85 7.50
C GLU A 34 -0.95 8.15 8.07
N LEU A 35 -1.73 7.45 7.24
CA LEU A 35 -2.90 6.68 7.68
C LEU A 35 -2.55 5.55 8.65
N SER A 36 -1.34 4.98 8.52
CA SER A 36 -0.87 3.88 9.36
C SER A 36 -0.11 4.31 10.63
N LYS A 37 -0.05 5.60 10.97
CA LYS A 37 0.65 6.08 12.19
C LYS A 37 -0.09 5.80 13.50
N GLY A 38 -1.35 5.34 13.45
CA GLY A 38 -2.16 5.04 14.63
C GLY A 38 -2.01 3.60 15.15
N PRO A 39 -2.47 3.31 16.39
CA PRO A 39 -2.45 1.96 16.97
C PRO A 39 -3.34 0.96 16.23
N ALA A 40 -4.30 1.45 15.44
CA ALA A 40 -5.08 0.69 14.48
C ALA A 40 -5.16 1.48 13.17
N THR A 41 -4.86 0.84 12.04
CA THR A 41 -5.03 1.43 10.71
C THR A 41 -6.51 1.33 10.31
N ASP A 42 -7.10 2.44 9.87
CA ASP A 42 -8.45 2.45 9.31
C ASP A 42 -8.43 1.82 7.91
N MET A 43 -8.98 0.61 7.80
CA MET A 43 -8.97 -0.14 6.54
C MET A 43 -9.92 0.44 5.49
N ASP A 44 -11.00 1.11 5.88
CA ASP A 44 -11.91 1.77 4.93
C ASP A 44 -11.20 2.97 4.29
N ALA A 45 -10.44 3.73 5.09
CA ALA A 45 -9.60 4.81 4.59
C ALA A 45 -8.47 4.30 3.66
N VAL A 46 -7.85 3.16 3.97
CA VAL A 46 -6.85 2.52 3.09
C VAL A 46 -7.45 2.11 1.75
N VAL A 47 -8.66 1.53 1.75
CA VAL A 47 -9.38 1.14 0.53
C VAL A 47 -9.71 2.37 -0.30
N ALA A 48 -10.24 3.44 0.33
CA ALA A 48 -10.57 4.68 -0.35
C ALA A 48 -9.33 5.35 -0.97
N LEU A 49 -8.24 5.48 -0.21
CA LEU A 49 -6.97 6.01 -0.71
C LEU A 49 -6.46 5.17 -1.89
N SER A 50 -6.48 3.84 -1.77
CA SER A 50 -5.99 2.95 -2.82
C SER A 50 -6.77 3.11 -4.13
N ALA A 51 -8.10 3.30 -4.04
CA ALA A 51 -8.94 3.54 -5.20
C ALA A 51 -8.58 4.84 -5.94
N GLU A 52 -8.17 5.91 -5.23
CA GLU A 52 -7.72 7.17 -5.86
C GLU A 52 -6.48 6.98 -6.77
N TYR A 53 -5.66 5.98 -6.48
CA TYR A 53 -4.46 5.63 -7.24
C TYR A 53 -4.67 4.42 -8.16
N GLY A 54 -5.92 4.01 -8.41
CA GLY A 54 -6.26 2.92 -9.32
C GLY A 54 -5.94 1.52 -8.78
N ILE A 55 -5.75 1.38 -7.46
CA ILE A 55 -5.54 0.10 -6.78
C ILE A 55 -6.88 -0.38 -6.25
N THR A 56 -7.36 -1.52 -6.73
CA THR A 56 -8.57 -2.18 -6.25
C THR A 56 -8.18 -3.42 -5.47
N PHE A 57 -8.58 -3.47 -4.19
CA PHE A 57 -8.50 -4.70 -3.40
C PHE A 57 -9.64 -5.64 -3.81
N VAL A 58 -9.33 -6.93 -3.91
CA VAL A 58 -10.24 -8.03 -4.23
C VAL A 58 -10.25 -9.06 -3.12
#